data_AF-A0AAW2YWR1-F1
#
_entry.id   AF-A0AAW2YWR1-F1
#
_cell.length_a   1.000
_cell.length_b   1.000
_cell.length_c   1.000
_cell.angle_alpha   90.00
_cell.angle_beta   90.00
_cell.angle_gamma   90.00
#
_symmetry.space_group_name_H-M   'P 1'
#
loop_
_entity.id
_entity.type
_entity.pdbx_description
1 polymer ?
#
loop_
_entity_poly.entity_id
_entity_poly.type
_entity_poly.pdbx_seq_one_letter_code
_entity_poly.pdbx_strand_id
1 'polypeptide(L)'
;MGTHGCITCISRDGHDSGSYPLNLFERSCTFGRNPTSCIVIKRDSTSRDHAKIILDADVVSLVHLSKTGVTIIHGETSDAERLDAYGAQVELFDADVIEIDSRLFRFDGRDLIEGNDVAGNVHSVGDGVTKFKVGDRVAGFSKMFTEDKYGAYAEYTVVPEHTTFHVKENVKIEDAATIGLAGMTAALGLFTESKLGLPTPENPNTGDRAVFINGASSSVGSFAVQLAKKAGLFVIGTAGSSIKVAKDAGADVVIDYRGKSTDDLVNLIKDAAKGKTLEHSYDAISERESFSLSCYVLPPQTTSKATFVLPIPKDLDSKGVTTTQTNVGTAHSVDAEFAERYYTLIADWMNEGSFKGNNVKIVPQGLNGVHSGLELLKNNSVNGEKLVYKISDTL
;
A
#
# COMPACT_ATOMS: atom_id res chain seq x y z
N MET A 1 -6.59 22.33 -45.93
CA MET A 1 -7.58 23.23 -45.30
C MET A 1 -7.49 23.01 -43.80
N GLY A 2 -6.88 23.95 -43.09
CA GLY A 2 -6.57 23.80 -41.66
C GLY A 2 -7.74 24.21 -40.77
N THR A 3 -8.16 23.32 -39.88
CA THR A 3 -9.06 23.64 -38.77
C THR A 3 -8.29 24.45 -37.73
N HIS A 4 -8.66 25.73 -37.59
CA HIS A 4 -8.12 26.65 -36.60
C HIS A 4 -8.71 26.26 -35.22
N GLY A 5 -7.85 26.01 -34.23
CA GLY A 5 -8.28 25.74 -32.86
C GLY A 5 -8.89 26.97 -32.21
N CYS A 6 -9.93 26.79 -31.37
CA CYS A 6 -10.45 27.79 -30.44
C CYS A 6 -10.00 27.43 -29.03
N ILE A 7 -9.67 28.44 -28.23
CA ILE A 7 -9.39 28.34 -26.79
C ILE A 7 -10.67 28.76 -26.05
N THR A 8 -11.06 28.01 -25.01
CA THR A 8 -12.15 28.40 -24.10
C THR A 8 -11.54 28.71 -22.74
N CYS A 9 -11.69 29.95 -22.27
CA CYS A 9 -11.29 30.37 -20.92
C CYS A 9 -12.54 30.41 -20.03
N ILE A 10 -12.45 29.91 -18.80
CA ILE A 10 -13.51 30.02 -17.79
C ILE A 10 -12.89 30.69 -16.56
N SER A 11 -13.47 31.80 -16.10
CA SER A 11 -13.05 32.46 -14.85
C SER A 11 -13.79 31.87 -13.64
N ARG A 12 -13.20 32.07 -12.45
CA ARG A 12 -13.62 31.46 -11.17
C ARG A 12 -15.05 31.82 -10.71
N ASP A 13 -15.69 32.80 -11.36
CA ASP A 13 -17.04 33.28 -10.98
C ASP A 13 -18.15 32.84 -11.96
N GLY A 14 -17.86 31.93 -12.91
CA GLY A 14 -18.89 31.29 -13.74
C GLY A 14 -19.61 32.18 -14.76
N HIS A 15 -19.17 33.42 -14.97
CA HIS A 15 -19.78 34.36 -15.91
C HIS A 15 -18.77 34.93 -16.91
N ASP A 16 -18.22 34.09 -17.79
CA ASP A 16 -18.10 34.41 -19.23
C ASP A 16 -17.53 33.20 -19.97
N SER A 17 -18.15 32.79 -21.06
CA SER A 17 -17.66 31.75 -21.96
C SER A 17 -17.56 32.32 -23.37
N GLY A 18 -16.43 32.93 -23.69
CA GLY A 18 -16.12 33.45 -25.03
C GLY A 18 -15.07 32.59 -25.74
N SER A 19 -15.31 32.27 -27.00
CA SER A 19 -14.35 31.59 -27.90
C SER A 19 -13.60 32.62 -28.74
N TYR A 20 -12.26 32.62 -28.72
CA TYR A 20 -11.45 33.58 -29.49
C TYR A 20 -10.50 32.89 -30.49
N PRO A 21 -10.33 33.42 -31.72
CA PRO A 21 -9.40 32.90 -32.71
C PRO A 21 -7.94 33.28 -32.40
N LEU A 22 -7.00 32.35 -32.67
CA LEU A 22 -5.60 32.33 -32.23
C LEU A 22 -4.73 33.57 -32.52
N ASN A 23 -5.11 34.46 -33.45
CA ASN A 23 -4.20 35.50 -33.98
C ASN A 23 -4.20 36.84 -33.21
N LEU A 24 -4.82 36.92 -32.03
CA LEU A 24 -4.94 38.17 -31.26
C LEU A 24 -4.23 38.18 -29.89
N PHE A 25 -3.50 37.12 -29.51
CA PHE A 25 -2.94 37.02 -28.15
C PHE A 25 -1.57 37.70 -27.93
N GLU A 26 -0.89 38.18 -28.99
CA GLU A 26 0.44 38.81 -28.85
C GLU A 26 0.42 40.31 -28.49
N ARG A 27 -0.75 40.95 -28.41
CA ARG A 27 -0.84 42.34 -27.98
C ARG A 27 -2.00 42.52 -27.01
N SER A 28 -1.72 43.13 -25.87
CA SER A 28 -2.65 43.57 -24.81
C SER A 28 -3.10 42.50 -23.78
N CYS A 29 -2.20 42.18 -22.84
CA CYS A 29 -2.56 41.89 -21.44
C CYS A 29 -1.44 42.39 -20.51
N THR A 30 -1.16 43.69 -20.54
CA THR A 30 -0.46 44.41 -19.46
C THR A 30 -1.49 45.20 -18.67
N PHE A 31 -2.12 44.59 -17.66
CA PHE A 31 -2.83 45.30 -16.60
C PHE A 31 -2.88 44.48 -15.30
N GLY A 32 -2.32 45.05 -14.22
CA GLY A 32 -2.70 44.80 -12.82
C GLY A 32 -2.07 43.59 -12.12
N ARG A 33 -1.30 43.87 -11.06
CA ARG A 33 -0.70 42.95 -10.06
C ARG A 33 -1.49 41.65 -9.77
N ASN A 34 -1.19 40.59 -10.52
CA ASN A 34 -1.16 39.16 -10.15
C ASN A 34 -1.13 38.36 -11.46
N PRO A 35 -0.04 37.66 -11.83
CA PRO A 35 -0.03 36.88 -13.05
C PRO A 35 -0.84 35.58 -12.84
N THR A 36 -2.04 35.54 -13.38
CA THR A 36 -2.74 34.29 -13.72
C THR A 36 -1.99 33.60 -14.86
N SER A 37 -1.45 32.41 -14.62
CA SER A 37 -0.75 31.60 -15.63
C SER A 37 -1.76 30.92 -16.57
N CYS A 38 -1.70 31.21 -17.87
CA CYS A 38 -2.35 30.40 -18.91
C CYS A 38 -1.27 29.56 -19.62
N ILE A 39 -1.54 28.28 -19.89
CA ILE A 39 -0.66 27.40 -20.68
C ILE A 39 -1.44 26.80 -21.86
N VAL A 40 -0.80 26.74 -23.02
CA VAL A 40 -1.32 26.22 -24.29
C VAL A 40 -0.58 24.94 -24.63
N ILE A 41 -1.29 23.85 -25.00
CA ILE A 41 -0.68 22.56 -25.32
C ILE A 41 -0.95 22.11 -26.76
N LYS A 42 0.09 21.55 -27.41
CA LYS A 42 0.08 20.97 -28.76
C LYS A 42 0.29 19.45 -28.68
N ARG A 43 -0.47 18.67 -29.45
CA ARG A 43 -0.52 17.19 -29.43
C ARG A 43 0.60 16.52 -30.24
N ASP A 44 1.14 15.41 -29.73
CA ASP A 44 1.67 14.30 -30.56
C ASP A 44 1.39 12.93 -29.91
N SER A 45 1.27 11.89 -30.71
CA SER A 45 0.58 10.63 -30.41
C SER A 45 1.44 9.39 -30.64
N THR A 46 2.17 8.89 -29.64
CA THR A 46 2.68 7.49 -29.61
C THR A 46 3.24 7.07 -28.23
N SER A 47 2.44 6.41 -27.37
CA SER A 47 2.87 5.30 -26.49
C SER A 47 1.64 4.61 -25.87
N ARG A 48 1.73 3.29 -25.61
CA ARG A 48 0.67 2.46 -25.01
C ARG A 48 1.08 2.13 -23.57
N ASP A 49 0.58 2.88 -22.59
CA ASP A 49 0.60 2.51 -21.16
C ASP A 49 -0.68 3.05 -20.49
N HIS A 50 -1.26 2.26 -19.58
CA HIS A 50 -2.70 2.16 -19.32
C HIS A 50 -3.24 3.01 -18.13
N ALA A 51 -4.49 3.50 -18.27
CA ALA A 51 -5.54 3.86 -17.29
C ALA A 51 -5.15 4.34 -15.86
N LYS A 52 -5.09 5.68 -15.68
CA LYS A 52 -4.87 6.49 -14.46
C LYS A 52 -6.12 6.72 -13.58
N ILE A 53 -6.15 6.59 -12.23
CA ILE A 53 -7.23 7.14 -11.38
C ILE A 53 -6.67 8.21 -10.43
N ILE A 54 -7.35 9.34 -10.25
CA ILE A 54 -6.99 10.39 -9.30
C ILE A 54 -7.94 10.34 -8.10
N LEU A 55 -7.38 10.27 -6.89
CA LEU A 55 -8.12 10.28 -5.63
C LEU A 55 -8.00 11.63 -4.93
N ASP A 56 -9.13 12.12 -4.43
CA ASP A 56 -9.24 13.08 -3.33
C ASP A 56 -9.09 12.26 -2.03
N ALA A 57 -7.93 12.37 -1.39
CA ALA A 57 -7.56 11.51 -0.27
C ALA A 57 -8.22 12.00 1.03
N ASP A 58 -9.08 11.17 1.62
CA ASP A 58 -9.62 11.44 2.96
C ASP A 58 -8.62 11.01 4.05
N VAL A 59 -7.88 9.91 3.79
CA VAL A 59 -7.06 9.20 4.79
C VAL A 59 -5.87 8.46 4.18
N VAL A 60 -4.72 8.46 4.88
CA VAL A 60 -3.51 7.68 4.52
C VAL A 60 -3.00 6.84 5.70
N SER A 61 -2.33 5.72 5.43
CA SER A 61 -1.82 4.83 6.50
C SER A 61 -0.35 4.42 6.33
N LEU A 62 0.31 4.08 7.45
CA LEU A 62 1.76 3.86 7.50
C LEU A 62 2.11 2.42 7.96
N VAL A 63 3.04 1.76 7.27
CA VAL A 63 3.48 0.38 7.54
C VAL A 63 4.89 0.37 8.12
N HIS A 64 5.12 -0.36 9.21
CA HIS A 64 6.44 -0.47 9.84
C HIS A 64 7.29 -1.59 9.21
N LEU A 65 8.44 -1.24 8.62
CA LEU A 65 9.45 -2.18 8.10
C LEU A 65 10.88 -1.73 8.48
N SER A 66 11.26 -1.89 9.75
CA SER A 66 12.63 -1.80 10.29
C SER A 66 13.34 -0.41 10.26
N LYS A 67 14.53 -0.33 10.88
CA LYS A 67 15.18 0.88 11.43
C LYS A 67 16.32 1.44 10.56
N THR A 68 16.27 2.75 10.23
CA THR A 68 17.39 3.72 10.20
C THR A 68 16.91 5.17 9.95
N GLY A 69 17.75 6.18 10.24
CA GLY A 69 17.40 7.60 10.43
C GLY A 69 16.96 8.43 9.21
N VAL A 70 16.48 9.64 9.48
CA VAL A 70 15.70 10.54 8.59
C VAL A 70 16.34 11.94 8.50
N THR A 71 16.34 12.55 7.31
CA THR A 71 16.57 13.98 7.07
C THR A 71 15.39 14.55 6.28
N ILE A 72 14.79 15.66 6.75
CA ILE A 72 13.65 16.35 6.13
C ILE A 72 14.16 17.46 5.20
N ILE A 73 13.58 17.60 4.01
CA ILE A 73 13.81 18.76 3.13
C ILE A 73 12.52 19.58 3.09
N HIS A 74 12.62 20.88 3.40
CA HIS A 74 11.58 21.88 3.19
C HIS A 74 11.87 22.58 1.86
N GLY A 75 11.06 22.37 0.82
CA GLY A 75 11.21 23.03 -0.47
C GLY A 75 10.11 24.08 -0.68
N GLU A 76 10.48 25.34 -0.86
CA GLU A 76 9.64 26.34 -1.53
C GLU A 76 9.83 26.16 -3.04
N THR A 77 8.76 25.90 -3.79
CA THR A 77 8.86 25.75 -5.25
C THR A 77 8.65 27.10 -5.95
N SER A 78 9.75 27.66 -6.47
CA SER A 78 9.74 28.66 -7.54
C SER A 78 10.35 28.04 -8.80
N ASP A 79 9.68 28.28 -9.93
CA ASP A 79 10.08 28.02 -11.31
C ASP A 79 9.54 26.74 -11.97
N ALA A 80 8.60 26.97 -12.89
CA ALA A 80 8.04 26.01 -13.81
C ALA A 80 8.94 25.86 -15.04
N GLU A 81 9.44 24.64 -15.31
CA GLU A 81 9.87 24.26 -16.67
C GLU A 81 10.06 22.74 -16.85
N ARG A 82 9.54 22.24 -17.99
CA ARG A 82 9.74 20.94 -18.68
C ARG A 82 8.95 19.70 -18.27
N LEU A 83 7.88 19.45 -19.05
CA LEU A 83 7.32 18.13 -19.37
C LEU A 83 7.52 17.87 -20.87
N ASP A 84 8.29 16.85 -21.23
CA ASP A 84 8.25 16.28 -22.58
C ASP A 84 8.40 14.76 -22.49
N ALA A 85 7.59 14.07 -23.31
CA ALA A 85 7.59 12.64 -23.62
C ALA A 85 6.87 11.67 -22.67
N TYR A 86 5.55 11.79 -22.49
CA TYR A 86 4.62 10.65 -22.42
C TYR A 86 3.23 11.09 -22.93
N GLY A 87 2.68 10.36 -23.91
CA GLY A 87 1.32 10.59 -24.40
C GLY A 87 0.26 10.20 -23.37
N ALA A 88 -0.90 10.88 -23.43
CA ALA A 88 -2.01 10.92 -22.47
C ALA A 88 -1.71 11.76 -21.21
N GLN A 89 -2.03 13.05 -21.31
CA GLN A 89 -1.77 14.07 -20.30
C GLN A 89 -2.86 14.09 -19.22
N VAL A 90 -2.42 14.32 -17.98
CA VAL A 90 -3.17 14.81 -16.83
C VAL A 90 -2.48 16.12 -16.44
N GLU A 91 -3.23 17.22 -16.34
CA GLU A 91 -2.76 18.52 -15.83
C GLU A 91 -3.24 18.69 -14.38
N LEU A 92 -2.39 19.20 -13.48
CA LEU A 92 -2.71 19.45 -12.06
C LEU A 92 -2.08 20.75 -11.55
N PHE A 93 -2.78 21.38 -10.61
CA PHE A 93 -2.33 22.46 -9.72
C PHE A 93 -2.36 21.95 -8.25
N ASP A 94 -1.32 22.32 -7.48
CA ASP A 94 -1.04 22.27 -6.00
C ASP A 94 -1.33 21.01 -5.14
N ALA A 95 -0.28 20.52 -4.43
CA ALA A 95 -0.26 19.84 -3.09
C ALA A 95 1.16 19.27 -2.74
N ASP A 96 1.57 19.26 -1.44
CA ASP A 96 2.95 19.04 -0.91
C ASP A 96 3.05 18.07 0.32
N VAL A 97 3.83 16.94 0.29
CA VAL A 97 3.95 15.93 1.41
C VAL A 97 5.17 14.94 1.38
N ILE A 98 5.49 14.22 2.51
CA ILE A 98 6.66 13.31 2.82
C ILE A 98 6.33 11.94 3.54
N GLU A 99 6.92 10.80 3.11
CA GLU A 99 7.32 9.53 3.84
C GLU A 99 8.85 9.35 3.63
N ILE A 100 9.53 8.56 4.48
CA ILE A 100 10.91 8.13 4.24
C ILE A 100 11.04 6.62 4.51
N ASP A 101 11.38 5.86 3.48
CA ASP A 101 12.01 4.54 3.60
C ASP A 101 13.39 4.72 4.26
N SER A 102 13.68 3.94 5.31
CA SER A 102 14.96 3.99 6.01
C SER A 102 16.15 3.39 5.24
N ARG A 103 16.00 3.09 3.94
CA ARG A 103 17.10 3.09 2.99
C ARG A 103 17.02 4.33 2.09
N LEU A 104 17.72 5.38 2.50
CA LEU A 104 18.13 6.50 1.66
C LEU A 104 18.75 6.00 0.35
N PHE A 105 17.94 5.85 -0.69
CA PHE A 105 18.40 6.12 -2.04
C PHE A 105 17.96 7.55 -2.34
N ARG A 106 18.93 8.47 -2.36
CA ARG A 106 18.80 9.62 -3.25
C ARG A 106 18.69 9.01 -4.65
N PHE A 107 17.48 8.91 -5.20
CA PHE A 107 17.32 8.75 -6.64
C PHE A 107 17.68 10.11 -7.24
N ASP A 108 18.97 10.27 -7.54
CA ASP A 108 19.50 11.38 -8.35
C ASP A 108 19.29 12.81 -7.80
N GLY A 109 18.96 12.97 -6.51
CA GLY A 109 18.89 14.28 -5.86
C GLY A 109 17.62 15.11 -6.12
N ARG A 110 16.47 14.46 -6.36
CA ARG A 110 15.18 15.10 -6.64
C ARG A 110 14.13 14.88 -5.53
N ASP A 111 13.16 15.79 -5.43
CA ASP A 111 12.04 15.75 -4.48
C ASP A 111 10.99 14.70 -4.89
N LEU A 112 10.55 13.87 -3.95
CA LEU A 112 9.57 12.80 -4.17
C LEU A 112 8.43 12.91 -3.15
N ILE A 113 7.20 12.67 -3.61
CA ILE A 113 6.05 12.46 -2.72
C ILE A 113 6.00 10.98 -2.40
N GLU A 114 5.91 10.65 -1.12
CA GLU A 114 5.88 9.26 -0.67
C GLU A 114 4.56 8.91 0.00
N GLY A 115 4.47 7.72 0.60
CA GLY A 115 3.20 7.13 1.01
C GLY A 115 2.73 6.10 0.00
N ASN A 116 2.10 5.06 0.52
CA ASN A 116 1.72 3.88 -0.27
C ASN A 116 0.23 3.56 -0.18
N ASP A 117 -0.39 3.86 0.96
CA ASP A 117 -1.78 3.52 1.25
C ASP A 117 -2.65 4.77 1.32
N VAL A 118 -3.72 4.80 0.53
CA VAL A 118 -4.68 5.92 0.46
C VAL A 118 -6.12 5.43 0.46
N ALA A 119 -7.03 6.22 1.01
CA ALA A 119 -8.46 6.06 0.83
C ALA A 119 -9.17 7.41 0.78
N GLY A 120 -10.23 7.49 -0.03
CA GLY A 120 -10.99 8.71 -0.24
C GLY A 120 -11.97 8.58 -1.40
N ASN A 121 -12.19 9.65 -2.16
CA ASN A 121 -13.14 9.67 -3.28
C ASN A 121 -12.41 9.86 -4.62
N VAL A 122 -12.91 9.25 -5.69
CA VAL A 122 -12.36 9.45 -7.04
C VAL A 122 -12.65 10.88 -7.48
N HIS A 123 -11.60 11.68 -7.66
CA HIS A 123 -11.71 13.05 -8.16
C HIS A 123 -11.85 13.06 -9.69
N SER A 124 -11.02 12.26 -10.38
CA SER A 124 -11.07 12.10 -11.83
C SER A 124 -10.55 10.72 -12.26
N VAL A 125 -10.86 10.36 -13.51
CA VAL A 125 -10.40 9.11 -14.12
C VAL A 125 -9.73 9.42 -15.45
N GLY A 126 -8.64 8.73 -15.73
CA GLY A 126 -7.88 8.83 -16.97
C GLY A 126 -8.45 7.94 -18.06
N ASP A 127 -7.99 8.17 -19.29
CA ASP A 127 -8.39 7.41 -20.45
C ASP A 127 -8.13 5.90 -20.26
N GLY A 128 -9.16 5.09 -20.48
CA GLY A 128 -9.10 3.63 -20.37
C GLY A 128 -9.46 3.06 -19.00
N VAL A 129 -9.74 3.90 -17.99
CA VAL A 129 -10.38 3.44 -16.74
C VAL A 129 -11.81 3.03 -17.04
N THR A 130 -12.20 1.85 -16.56
CA THR A 130 -13.53 1.27 -16.81
C THR A 130 -14.26 0.85 -15.53
N LYS A 131 -13.55 0.67 -14.42
CA LYS A 131 -14.09 0.12 -13.17
C LYS A 131 -14.50 1.18 -12.14
N PHE A 132 -14.14 2.43 -12.39
CA PHE A 132 -14.33 3.56 -11.47
C PHE A 132 -14.87 4.79 -12.20
N LYS A 133 -15.58 5.64 -11.47
CA LYS A 133 -16.06 6.95 -11.92
C LYS A 133 -15.88 7.99 -10.82
N VAL A 134 -15.93 9.26 -11.22
CA VAL A 134 -15.89 10.41 -10.30
C VAL A 134 -16.93 10.25 -9.18
N GLY A 135 -16.50 10.52 -7.95
CA GLY A 135 -17.29 10.42 -6.73
C GLY A 135 -17.36 9.02 -6.12
N ASP A 136 -16.76 8.00 -6.74
CA ASP A 136 -16.68 6.67 -6.11
C ASP A 136 -15.78 6.72 -4.87
N ARG A 137 -16.24 6.12 -3.78
CA ARG A 137 -15.48 5.98 -2.54
C ARG A 137 -14.58 4.74 -2.61
N VAL A 138 -13.28 4.93 -2.49
CA VAL A 138 -12.27 3.91 -2.78
C VAL A 138 -11.09 3.94 -1.81
N ALA A 139 -10.35 2.85 -1.79
CA ALA A 139 -9.02 2.76 -1.21
C ALA A 139 -8.05 2.17 -2.24
N GLY A 140 -6.76 2.44 -2.11
CA GLY A 140 -5.78 2.04 -3.09
C GLY A 140 -4.38 1.92 -2.54
N PHE A 141 -3.58 1.14 -3.28
CA PHE A 141 -2.14 1.03 -3.09
C PHE A 141 -1.43 1.73 -4.26
N SER A 142 -0.68 2.77 -3.96
CA SER A 142 0.02 3.57 -4.95
C SER A 142 1.35 2.95 -5.37
N LYS A 143 1.86 3.38 -6.53
CA LYS A 143 3.07 2.80 -7.11
C LYS A 143 4.32 3.27 -6.35
N MET A 144 5.08 2.29 -5.85
CA MET A 144 6.33 2.52 -5.12
C MET A 144 7.49 2.97 -6.02
N PHE A 145 8.40 3.78 -5.45
CA PHE A 145 9.72 4.12 -6.03
C PHE A 145 9.68 4.66 -7.47
N THR A 146 8.71 5.52 -7.77
CA THR A 146 8.57 6.15 -9.08
C THR A 146 9.00 7.61 -9.07
N GLU A 147 9.50 8.11 -10.20
CA GLU A 147 9.80 9.53 -10.41
C GLU A 147 8.54 10.42 -10.55
N ASP A 148 7.36 9.80 -10.63
CA ASP A 148 6.07 10.45 -10.82
C ASP A 148 5.39 10.73 -9.46
N LYS A 149 4.41 11.66 -9.44
CA LYS A 149 3.60 12.07 -8.27
C LYS A 149 2.56 11.01 -7.80
N TYR A 150 2.97 9.75 -7.58
CA TYR A 150 2.07 8.67 -7.07
C TYR A 150 2.10 8.51 -5.54
N GLY A 151 2.89 9.29 -4.79
CA GLY A 151 2.93 9.16 -3.33
C GLY A 151 1.55 9.36 -2.70
N ALA A 152 1.18 8.48 -1.76
CA ALA A 152 -0.14 8.47 -1.15
C ALA A 152 -0.32 9.58 -0.12
N TYR A 153 0.76 10.01 0.54
CA TYR A 153 0.68 11.12 1.46
C TYR A 153 0.59 12.36 0.59
N ALA A 154 -0.62 12.82 0.33
CA ALA A 154 -0.97 13.95 -0.50
C ALA A 154 -2.45 14.19 -0.29
N GLU A 155 -2.91 15.42 -0.48
CA GLU A 155 -4.36 15.68 -0.58
C GLU A 155 -4.91 15.00 -1.85
N TYR A 156 -4.08 14.91 -2.90
CA TYR A 156 -4.41 14.20 -4.13
C TYR A 156 -3.30 13.25 -4.53
N THR A 157 -3.67 12.02 -4.88
CA THR A 157 -2.71 11.03 -5.36
C THR A 157 -3.25 10.27 -6.56
N VAL A 158 -2.34 9.72 -7.35
CA VAL A 158 -2.67 8.85 -8.47
C VAL A 158 -2.49 7.41 -8.02
N VAL A 159 -3.48 6.57 -8.31
CA VAL A 159 -3.40 5.13 -8.08
C VAL A 159 -3.77 4.38 -9.37
N PRO A 160 -3.08 3.26 -9.67
CA PRO A 160 -3.49 2.39 -10.77
C PRO A 160 -4.87 1.76 -10.53
N GLU A 161 -5.64 1.59 -11.61
CA GLU A 161 -6.96 0.92 -11.54
C GLU A 161 -6.88 -0.47 -10.88
N HIS A 162 -5.84 -1.25 -11.20
CA HIS A 162 -5.65 -2.62 -10.73
C HIS A 162 -5.27 -2.72 -9.24
N THR A 163 -4.87 -1.63 -8.60
CA THR A 163 -4.57 -1.58 -7.15
C THR A 163 -5.53 -0.71 -6.37
N THR A 164 -6.65 -0.34 -6.98
CA THR A 164 -7.74 0.45 -6.37
C THR A 164 -8.95 -0.45 -6.14
N PHE A 165 -9.71 -0.20 -5.09
CA PHE A 165 -10.92 -0.96 -4.78
C PHE A 165 -12.00 -0.13 -4.10
N HIS A 166 -13.26 -0.50 -4.34
CA HIS A 166 -14.45 0.18 -3.83
C HIS A 166 -14.65 -0.05 -2.33
N VAL A 167 -15.04 1.02 -1.62
CA VAL A 167 -15.31 1.01 -0.18
C VAL A 167 -16.74 1.49 0.06
N LYS A 168 -17.65 0.58 0.43
CA LYS A 168 -19.04 0.93 0.72
C LYS A 168 -19.19 1.75 2.00
N GLU A 169 -20.25 2.53 2.09
CA GLU A 169 -20.58 3.42 3.21
C GLU A 169 -20.58 2.74 4.60
N ASN A 170 -20.87 1.43 4.66
CA ASN A 170 -20.86 0.68 5.91
C ASN A 170 -19.45 0.36 6.44
N VAL A 171 -18.41 0.62 5.66
CA VAL A 171 -17.00 0.43 6.03
C VAL A 171 -16.40 1.79 6.33
N LYS A 172 -15.70 1.94 7.47
CA LYS A 172 -14.97 3.17 7.79
C LYS A 172 -13.81 3.37 6.81
N ILE A 173 -13.64 4.57 6.30
CA ILE A 173 -12.62 4.85 5.27
C ILE A 173 -11.21 4.66 5.84
N GLU A 174 -11.05 4.95 7.13
CA GLU A 174 -9.82 4.74 7.88
C GLU A 174 -9.39 3.27 7.93
N ASP A 175 -10.36 2.35 8.09
CA ASP A 175 -10.09 0.92 8.13
C ASP A 175 -9.66 0.43 6.74
N ALA A 176 -10.33 0.89 5.68
CA ALA A 176 -9.99 0.56 4.29
C ALA A 176 -8.59 1.05 3.90
N ALA A 177 -8.19 2.24 4.35
CA ALA A 177 -6.86 2.80 4.15
C ALA A 177 -5.75 1.90 4.72
N THR A 178 -6.04 1.00 5.67
CA THR A 178 -5.01 0.11 6.23
C THR A 178 -4.64 -1.08 5.33
N ILE A 179 -5.43 -1.36 4.31
CA ILE A 179 -5.38 -2.65 3.59
C ILE A 179 -4.31 -2.69 2.52
N GLY A 180 -4.16 -1.66 1.69
CA GLY A 180 -3.39 -1.67 0.43
C GLY A 180 -2.12 -2.54 0.44
N LEU A 181 -0.98 -1.93 0.76
CA LEU A 181 0.33 -2.56 0.78
C LEU A 181 0.36 -3.80 1.67
N ALA A 182 -0.10 -3.69 2.91
CA ALA A 182 0.07 -4.76 3.90
C ALA A 182 -0.78 -6.01 3.59
N GLY A 183 -2.01 -5.81 3.14
CA GLY A 183 -2.92 -6.87 2.70
C GLY A 183 -2.39 -7.56 1.45
N MET A 184 -1.87 -6.79 0.48
CA MET A 184 -1.29 -7.37 -0.73
C MET A 184 0.03 -8.11 -0.45
N THR A 185 0.86 -7.61 0.46
CA THR A 185 2.07 -8.30 0.92
C THR A 185 1.74 -9.68 1.51
N ALA A 186 0.67 -9.75 2.30
CA ALA A 186 0.16 -11.00 2.86
C ALA A 186 -0.34 -11.95 1.76
N ALA A 187 -1.20 -11.47 0.86
CA ALA A 187 -1.77 -12.28 -0.23
C ALA A 187 -0.68 -12.85 -1.14
N LEU A 188 0.27 -12.02 -1.59
CA LEU A 188 1.37 -12.45 -2.46
C LEU A 188 2.22 -13.55 -1.80
N GLY A 189 2.63 -13.34 -0.55
CA GLY A 189 3.49 -14.31 0.15
C GLY A 189 2.78 -15.63 0.44
N LEU A 190 1.47 -15.59 0.75
CA LEU A 190 0.68 -16.81 0.98
C LEU A 190 0.40 -17.59 -0.30
N PHE A 191 -0.06 -16.93 -1.35
CA PHE A 191 -0.78 -17.59 -2.43
C PHE A 191 -0.04 -17.68 -3.76
N THR A 192 0.99 -16.88 -3.99
CA THR A 192 1.75 -17.02 -5.24
C THR A 192 2.64 -18.26 -5.20
N GLU A 193 2.71 -18.99 -6.32
CA GLU A 193 3.51 -20.21 -6.45
C GLU A 193 5.01 -19.96 -6.24
N SER A 194 5.48 -18.76 -6.58
CA SER A 194 6.86 -18.32 -6.37
C SER A 194 7.20 -18.03 -4.90
N LYS A 195 6.22 -18.14 -3.98
CA LYS A 195 6.34 -17.96 -2.53
C LYS A 195 5.87 -19.24 -1.85
N LEU A 196 4.85 -19.19 -0.99
CA LEU A 196 4.35 -20.39 -0.31
C LEU A 196 3.49 -21.28 -1.23
N GLY A 197 2.72 -20.72 -2.17
CA GLY A 197 1.81 -21.51 -3.01
C GLY A 197 0.75 -22.24 -2.19
N LEU A 198 0.24 -21.62 -1.14
CA LEU A 198 -0.82 -22.20 -0.31
C LEU A 198 -2.16 -22.22 -1.05
N PRO A 199 -3.10 -23.09 -0.63
CA PRO A 199 -4.49 -23.04 -1.09
C PRO A 199 -5.05 -21.63 -0.98
N THR A 200 -5.92 -21.25 -1.91
CA THR A 200 -6.48 -19.90 -1.98
C THR A 200 -7.90 -19.89 -1.41
N PRO A 201 -8.46 -18.72 -1.05
CA PRO A 201 -9.88 -18.64 -0.65
C PRO A 201 -10.86 -19.14 -1.73
N GLU A 202 -10.48 -19.06 -3.01
CA GLU A 202 -11.29 -19.55 -4.13
C GLU A 202 -11.21 -21.08 -4.31
N ASN A 203 -10.11 -21.69 -3.85
CA ASN A 203 -9.89 -23.14 -3.83
C ASN A 203 -9.36 -23.56 -2.45
N PRO A 204 -10.21 -23.53 -1.41
CA PRO A 204 -9.77 -23.64 -0.04
C PRO A 204 -9.28 -25.05 0.30
N ASN A 205 -8.41 -25.13 1.30
CA ASN A 205 -7.96 -26.37 1.88
C ASN A 205 -9.13 -27.14 2.53
N THR A 206 -9.26 -28.42 2.19
CA THR A 206 -10.22 -29.36 2.79
C THR A 206 -9.57 -30.41 3.69
N GLY A 207 -8.24 -30.41 3.81
CA GLY A 207 -7.46 -31.36 4.62
C GLY A 207 -6.92 -30.78 5.92
N ASP A 208 -6.00 -31.49 6.56
CA ASP A 208 -5.40 -31.13 7.86
C ASP A 208 -4.15 -30.25 7.76
N ARG A 209 -4.19 -29.22 6.90
CA ARG A 209 -3.04 -28.32 6.70
C ARG A 209 -3.05 -27.17 7.71
N ALA A 210 -1.88 -26.93 8.30
CA ALA A 210 -1.61 -25.77 9.14
C ALA A 210 -0.56 -24.84 8.51
N VAL A 211 -0.60 -23.57 8.89
CA VAL A 211 0.42 -22.56 8.58
C VAL A 211 0.82 -21.82 9.85
N PHE A 212 2.12 -21.62 10.02
CA PHE A 212 2.65 -20.78 11.08
C PHE A 212 2.81 -19.34 10.58
N ILE A 213 2.24 -18.37 11.29
CA ILE A 213 2.36 -16.94 10.99
C ILE A 213 3.12 -16.26 12.13
N ASN A 214 4.40 -15.97 11.90
CA ASN A 214 5.21 -15.25 12.86
C ASN A 214 4.83 -13.77 12.84
N GLY A 215 4.59 -13.18 14.02
CA GLY A 215 4.12 -11.79 14.10
C GLY A 215 2.67 -11.61 13.66
N ALA A 216 1.79 -12.54 14.02
CA ALA A 216 0.37 -12.55 13.66
C ALA A 216 -0.43 -11.30 14.09
N SER A 217 0.12 -10.46 14.96
CA SER A 217 -0.46 -9.16 15.36
C SER A 217 0.14 -7.95 14.65
N SER A 218 1.08 -8.12 13.71
CA SER A 218 1.58 -7.04 12.87
C SER A 218 0.56 -6.65 11.79
N SER A 219 0.79 -5.51 11.11
CA SER A 219 -0.10 -5.07 10.02
C SER A 219 -0.25 -6.15 8.94
N VAL A 220 0.87 -6.64 8.40
CA VAL A 220 0.89 -7.74 7.43
C VAL A 220 0.40 -9.06 8.06
N GLY A 221 0.89 -9.39 9.26
CA GLY A 221 0.60 -10.68 9.89
C GLY A 221 -0.89 -10.89 10.17
N SER A 222 -1.61 -9.85 10.58
CA SER A 222 -3.06 -9.95 10.83
C SER A 222 -3.88 -10.13 9.54
N PHE A 223 -3.44 -9.55 8.41
CA PHE A 223 -4.04 -9.87 7.11
C PHE A 223 -3.69 -11.28 6.65
N ALA A 224 -2.46 -11.74 6.87
CA ALA A 224 -2.06 -13.10 6.56
C ALA A 224 -2.89 -14.13 7.34
N VAL A 225 -3.20 -13.87 8.62
CA VAL A 225 -4.13 -14.70 9.41
C VAL A 225 -5.50 -14.76 8.75
N GLN A 226 -6.13 -13.61 8.48
CA GLN A 226 -7.48 -13.56 7.89
C GLN A 226 -7.54 -14.28 6.54
N LEU A 227 -6.55 -14.07 5.67
CA LEU A 227 -6.46 -14.71 4.36
C LEU A 227 -6.24 -16.22 4.47
N ALA A 228 -5.33 -16.67 5.34
CA ALA A 228 -5.10 -18.10 5.57
C ALA A 228 -6.35 -18.80 6.13
N LYS A 229 -7.10 -18.14 7.02
CA LYS A 229 -8.38 -18.66 7.51
C LYS A 229 -9.43 -18.77 6.41
N LYS A 230 -9.54 -17.77 5.53
CA LYS A 230 -10.43 -17.82 4.36
C LYS A 230 -10.03 -18.92 3.36
N ALA A 231 -8.74 -19.27 3.30
CA ALA A 231 -8.23 -20.41 2.55
C ALA A 231 -8.42 -21.78 3.25
N GLY A 232 -9.15 -21.85 4.37
CA GLY A 232 -9.43 -23.11 5.06
C GLY A 232 -8.25 -23.69 5.84
N LEU A 233 -7.23 -22.88 6.16
CA LEU A 233 -6.06 -23.34 6.90
C LEU A 233 -6.27 -23.24 8.42
N PHE A 234 -5.57 -24.12 9.15
CA PHE A 234 -5.36 -23.97 10.59
C PHE A 234 -4.18 -23.03 10.84
N VAL A 235 -4.40 -21.94 11.55
CA VAL A 235 -3.43 -20.86 11.72
C VAL A 235 -2.87 -20.85 13.13
N ILE A 236 -1.55 -21.01 13.21
CA ILE A 236 -0.79 -20.87 14.45
C ILE A 236 -0.04 -19.54 14.35
N GLY A 237 -0.26 -18.65 15.31
CA GLY A 237 0.38 -17.33 15.33
C GLY A 237 1.33 -17.15 16.52
N THR A 238 2.33 -16.30 16.37
CA THR A 238 3.01 -15.67 17.52
C THR A 238 2.67 -14.20 17.59
N ALA A 239 2.52 -13.67 18.79
CA ALA A 239 2.31 -12.25 19.03
C ALA A 239 2.84 -11.87 20.42
N GLY A 240 3.05 -10.57 20.66
CA GLY A 240 3.53 -10.06 21.94
C GLY A 240 2.38 -9.50 22.78
N SER A 241 2.53 -8.26 23.23
CA SER A 241 1.50 -7.51 23.96
C SER A 241 0.16 -7.41 23.20
N SER A 242 0.19 -7.46 21.87
CA SER A 242 -0.99 -7.33 21.00
C SER A 242 -1.63 -8.68 20.61
N ILE A 243 -1.50 -9.70 21.45
CA ILE A 243 -2.00 -11.07 21.17
C ILE A 243 -3.49 -11.13 20.81
N LYS A 244 -4.29 -10.18 21.34
CA LYS A 244 -5.72 -10.08 21.02
C LYS A 244 -5.96 -9.81 19.53
N VAL A 245 -5.11 -9.03 18.88
CA VAL A 245 -5.22 -8.69 17.45
C VAL A 245 -5.15 -9.96 16.59
N ALA A 246 -4.20 -10.84 16.87
CA ALA A 246 -4.07 -12.11 16.16
C ALA A 246 -5.27 -13.04 16.37
N LYS A 247 -5.84 -13.06 17.59
CA LYS A 247 -7.05 -13.83 17.90
C LYS A 247 -8.28 -13.27 17.18
N ASP A 248 -8.46 -11.95 17.22
CA ASP A 248 -9.57 -11.27 16.54
C ASP A 248 -9.49 -11.42 15.01
N ALA A 249 -8.27 -11.52 14.45
CA ALA A 249 -8.04 -11.85 13.04
C ALA A 249 -8.39 -13.29 12.68
N GLY A 250 -8.57 -14.18 13.67
CA GLY A 250 -9.06 -15.55 13.48
C GLY A 250 -8.01 -16.65 13.65
N ALA A 251 -6.84 -16.37 14.20
CA ALA A 251 -5.84 -17.40 14.48
C ALA A 251 -6.37 -18.44 15.47
N ASP A 252 -6.17 -19.74 15.17
CA ASP A 252 -6.71 -20.84 15.99
C ASP A 252 -5.92 -21.02 17.30
N VAL A 253 -4.61 -20.80 17.24
CA VAL A 253 -3.72 -20.78 18.41
C VAL A 253 -2.78 -19.60 18.28
N VAL A 254 -2.62 -18.83 19.37
CA VAL A 254 -1.64 -17.74 19.41
C VAL A 254 -0.75 -17.89 20.64
N ILE A 255 0.56 -17.88 20.40
CA ILE A 255 1.60 -18.04 21.43
C ILE A 255 2.21 -16.67 21.73
N ASP A 256 2.26 -16.31 23.02
CA ASP A 256 3.01 -15.14 23.46
C ASP A 256 4.51 -15.44 23.39
N TYR A 257 5.24 -14.78 22.49
CA TYR A 257 6.67 -15.08 22.28
C TYR A 257 7.58 -14.55 23.40
N ARG A 258 7.08 -13.63 24.23
CA ARG A 258 7.92 -12.91 25.20
C ARG A 258 8.43 -13.84 26.30
N GLY A 259 9.70 -13.64 26.67
CA GLY A 259 10.38 -14.38 27.73
C GLY A 259 10.63 -15.86 27.40
N LYS A 260 10.62 -16.24 26.11
CA LYS A 260 10.85 -17.62 25.65
C LYS A 260 12.05 -17.68 24.73
N SER A 261 12.80 -18.77 24.80
CA SER A 261 13.87 -19.04 23.84
C SER A 261 13.29 -19.48 22.49
N THR A 262 14.11 -19.45 21.43
CA THR A 262 13.72 -19.99 20.13
C THR A 262 13.33 -21.47 20.22
N ASP A 263 14.07 -22.27 20.99
CA ASP A 263 13.79 -23.70 21.15
C ASP A 263 12.45 -23.96 21.86
N ASP A 264 12.13 -23.18 22.90
CA ASP A 264 10.82 -23.24 23.56
C ASP A 264 9.69 -22.92 22.57
N LEU A 265 9.88 -21.89 21.75
CA LEU A 265 8.89 -21.48 20.76
C LEU A 265 8.70 -22.54 19.68
N VAL A 266 9.79 -23.15 19.20
CA VAL A 266 9.72 -24.26 18.23
C VAL A 266 8.86 -25.39 18.76
N ASN A 267 9.08 -25.81 20.01
CA ASN A 267 8.31 -26.89 20.62
C ASN A 267 6.84 -26.51 20.79
N LEU A 268 6.56 -25.32 21.34
CA LEU A 268 5.19 -24.84 21.54
C LEU A 268 4.40 -24.72 20.23
N ILE A 269 5.04 -24.27 19.14
CA ILE A 269 4.40 -24.13 17.83
C ILE A 269 4.12 -25.50 17.21
N LYS A 270 5.05 -26.45 17.32
CA LYS A 270 4.84 -27.84 16.85
C LYS A 270 3.71 -28.51 17.62
N ASP A 271 3.65 -28.36 18.93
CA ASP A 271 2.56 -28.87 19.76
C ASP A 271 1.22 -28.21 19.41
N ALA A 272 1.23 -26.91 19.15
CA ALA A 272 0.04 -26.14 18.74
C ALA A 272 -0.56 -26.59 17.40
N ALA A 273 0.21 -27.29 16.55
CA ALA A 273 -0.29 -27.88 15.31
C ALA A 273 -1.29 -29.02 15.56
N LYS A 274 -1.31 -29.63 16.76
CA LYS A 274 -2.30 -30.66 17.14
C LYS A 274 -2.40 -31.80 16.11
N GLY A 275 -1.26 -32.24 15.59
CA GLY A 275 -1.15 -33.31 14.60
C GLY A 275 -1.45 -32.90 13.15
N LYS A 276 -1.74 -31.62 12.88
CA LYS A 276 -1.89 -31.08 11.53
C LYS A 276 -0.54 -30.95 10.82
N THR A 277 -0.56 -31.05 9.50
CA THR A 277 0.63 -30.90 8.66
C THR A 277 1.09 -29.45 8.66
N LEU A 278 2.21 -29.17 9.33
CA LEU A 278 2.85 -27.86 9.38
C LEU A 278 4.13 -27.87 8.53
N GLU A 279 4.01 -27.46 7.26
CA GLU A 279 5.12 -27.40 6.30
C GLU A 279 5.37 -25.98 5.77
N HIS A 280 4.56 -25.01 6.21
CA HIS A 280 4.62 -23.64 5.71
C HIS A 280 4.68 -22.64 6.86
N SER A 281 5.57 -21.66 6.74
CA SER A 281 5.64 -20.50 7.63
C SER A 281 5.66 -19.19 6.84
N TYR A 282 4.96 -18.20 7.39
CA TYR A 282 4.96 -16.82 6.91
C TYR A 282 5.55 -15.94 8.02
N ASP A 283 6.66 -15.29 7.73
CA ASP A 283 7.33 -14.41 8.68
C ASP A 283 7.05 -12.94 8.38
N ALA A 284 6.10 -12.36 9.14
CA ALA A 284 5.73 -10.96 9.03
C ALA A 284 6.61 -10.02 9.90
N ILE A 285 7.73 -10.53 10.44
CA ILE A 285 8.71 -9.77 11.24
C ILE A 285 10.05 -9.68 10.49
N SER A 286 10.63 -10.83 10.12
CA SER A 286 11.88 -10.93 9.34
C SER A 286 13.04 -10.11 9.92
N GLU A 287 13.23 -10.22 11.23
CA GLU A 287 14.37 -9.68 11.98
C GLU A 287 14.94 -10.70 12.96
N ARG A 288 16.28 -10.76 13.08
CA ARG A 288 16.98 -11.52 14.13
C ARG A 288 16.51 -12.98 14.22
N GLU A 289 16.09 -13.43 15.41
CA GLU A 289 15.70 -14.81 15.70
C GLU A 289 14.42 -15.25 14.97
N SER A 290 13.63 -14.32 14.41
CA SER A 290 12.43 -14.66 13.63
C SER A 290 12.76 -15.53 12.41
N PHE A 291 13.87 -15.22 11.71
CA PHE A 291 14.32 -16.00 10.55
C PHE A 291 14.53 -17.47 10.90
N SER A 292 15.30 -17.72 11.96
CA SER A 292 15.57 -19.08 12.44
C SER A 292 14.31 -19.76 12.95
N LEU A 293 13.47 -19.06 13.73
CA LEU A 293 12.21 -19.61 14.24
C LEU A 293 11.32 -20.12 13.10
N SER A 294 11.11 -19.29 12.07
CA SER A 294 10.23 -19.60 10.93
C SER A 294 10.73 -20.82 10.12
N CYS A 295 12.03 -21.10 10.13
CA CYS A 295 12.58 -22.32 9.53
C CYS A 295 12.49 -23.53 10.48
N TYR A 296 12.87 -23.37 11.75
CA TYR A 296 13.06 -24.49 12.69
C TYR A 296 11.75 -25.14 13.17
N VAL A 297 10.63 -24.41 13.06
CA VAL A 297 9.29 -24.96 13.32
C VAL A 297 8.87 -25.99 12.28
N LEU A 298 9.46 -25.99 11.09
CA LEU A 298 9.08 -26.85 9.97
C LEU A 298 9.92 -28.14 9.95
N PRO A 299 9.43 -29.21 9.29
CA PRO A 299 10.24 -30.37 8.96
C PRO A 299 11.43 -29.98 8.06
N PRO A 300 12.64 -30.51 8.30
CA PRO A 300 13.85 -30.14 7.57
C PRO A 300 13.92 -30.82 6.18
N GLN A 301 13.05 -30.39 5.27
CA GLN A 301 12.90 -30.93 3.92
C GLN A 301 12.57 -29.83 2.91
N THR A 302 12.90 -30.04 1.63
CA THR A 302 12.75 -29.03 0.57
C THR A 302 11.30 -28.76 0.16
N THR A 303 10.36 -29.61 0.56
CA THR A 303 8.92 -29.36 0.39
C THR A 303 8.38 -28.39 1.44
N SER A 304 9.08 -28.21 2.58
CA SER A 304 8.75 -27.17 3.55
C SER A 304 9.19 -25.80 3.04
N LYS A 305 8.34 -24.79 3.22
CA LYS A 305 8.58 -23.43 2.72
C LYS A 305 8.41 -22.37 3.80
N ALA A 306 9.35 -21.43 3.86
CA ALA A 306 9.25 -20.22 4.66
C ALA A 306 9.30 -18.99 3.74
N THR A 307 8.41 -18.01 3.97
CA THR A 307 8.46 -16.73 3.26
C THR A 307 8.66 -15.57 4.24
N PHE A 308 9.44 -14.58 3.82
CA PHE A 308 9.89 -13.45 4.64
C PHE A 308 9.51 -12.12 3.99
N VAL A 309 9.10 -11.14 4.81
CA VAL A 309 8.74 -9.78 4.35
C VAL A 309 9.95 -8.85 4.20
N LEU A 310 11.11 -9.21 4.76
CA LEU A 310 12.37 -8.47 4.62
C LEU A 310 13.47 -9.32 3.98
N PRO A 311 14.56 -8.69 3.46
CA PRO A 311 15.69 -9.40 2.88
C PRO A 311 16.28 -10.46 3.82
N ILE A 312 16.48 -11.66 3.28
CA ILE A 312 16.95 -12.83 4.02
C ILE A 312 18.47 -12.72 4.23
N PRO A 313 18.98 -12.93 5.46
CA PRO A 313 20.42 -13.01 5.71
C PRO A 313 21.08 -14.12 4.89
N LYS A 314 22.26 -13.84 4.31
CA LYS A 314 23.00 -14.81 3.48
C LYS A 314 23.47 -16.03 4.28
N ASP A 315 23.64 -15.87 5.57
CA ASP A 315 24.14 -16.87 6.53
C ASP A 315 23.02 -17.57 7.32
N LEU A 316 21.75 -17.39 6.91
CA LEU A 316 20.63 -18.09 7.53
C LEU A 316 20.77 -19.62 7.37
N ASP A 317 20.88 -20.34 8.49
CA ASP A 317 20.68 -21.78 8.51
C ASP A 317 19.17 -22.07 8.37
N SER A 318 18.73 -22.52 7.20
CA SER A 318 17.32 -22.85 6.96
C SER A 318 16.93 -24.26 7.37
N LYS A 319 17.89 -25.10 7.83
CA LYS A 319 17.67 -26.54 8.09
C LYS A 319 17.06 -27.30 6.90
N GLY A 320 17.35 -26.90 5.67
CA GLY A 320 16.84 -27.57 4.47
C GLY A 320 15.45 -27.13 4.02
N VAL A 321 14.82 -26.18 4.73
CA VAL A 321 13.60 -25.48 4.31
C VAL A 321 13.91 -24.58 3.12
N THR A 322 13.02 -24.55 2.13
CA THR A 322 13.08 -23.58 1.03
C THR A 322 12.62 -22.21 1.51
N THR A 323 13.47 -21.19 1.33
CA THR A 323 13.18 -19.83 1.77
C THR A 323 12.90 -18.92 0.58
N THR A 324 11.93 -18.00 0.75
CA THR A 324 11.56 -17.01 -0.26
C THR A 324 11.34 -15.65 0.39
N GLN A 325 11.49 -14.57 -0.36
CA GLN A 325 11.14 -13.22 0.10
C GLN A 325 9.93 -12.73 -0.69
N THR A 326 8.88 -12.25 -0.01
CA THR A 326 7.76 -11.57 -0.67
C THR A 326 8.15 -10.13 -1.04
N ASN A 327 7.67 -9.64 -2.16
CA ASN A 327 7.93 -8.29 -2.64
C ASN A 327 6.64 -7.70 -3.20
N VAL A 328 6.03 -6.77 -2.46
CA VAL A 328 4.75 -6.18 -2.83
C VAL A 328 4.83 -5.29 -4.08
N GLY A 329 6.01 -4.77 -4.43
CA GLY A 329 6.20 -3.98 -5.65
C GLY A 329 5.89 -4.75 -6.93
N THR A 330 5.88 -6.08 -6.89
CA THR A 330 5.47 -6.91 -8.04
C THR A 330 3.98 -6.74 -8.38
N ALA A 331 3.15 -6.27 -7.45
CA ALA A 331 1.75 -5.92 -7.68
C ALA A 331 1.56 -4.83 -8.75
N HIS A 332 2.60 -4.02 -9.02
CA HIS A 332 2.60 -3.02 -10.11
C HIS A 332 3.34 -3.48 -11.37
N SER A 333 3.67 -4.76 -11.46
CA SER A 333 4.39 -5.33 -12.60
C SER A 333 3.93 -6.77 -12.86
N VAL A 334 4.75 -7.76 -12.52
CA VAL A 334 4.54 -9.16 -12.90
C VAL A 334 3.35 -9.82 -12.21
N ASP A 335 2.89 -9.30 -11.07
CA ASP A 335 1.76 -9.82 -10.30
C ASP A 335 0.52 -8.89 -10.34
N ALA A 336 0.42 -7.99 -11.34
CA ALA A 336 -0.68 -7.02 -11.43
C ALA A 336 -2.08 -7.66 -11.52
N GLU A 337 -2.23 -8.74 -12.31
CA GLU A 337 -3.50 -9.47 -12.40
C GLU A 337 -3.86 -10.17 -11.08
N PHE A 338 -2.86 -10.70 -10.38
CA PHE A 338 -3.06 -11.27 -9.05
C PHE A 338 -3.54 -10.19 -8.07
N ALA A 339 -2.88 -9.03 -8.08
CA ALA A 339 -3.20 -7.93 -7.20
C ALA A 339 -4.63 -7.43 -7.42
N GLU A 340 -5.03 -7.23 -8.67
CA GLU A 340 -6.38 -6.81 -9.04
C GLU A 340 -7.45 -7.76 -8.54
N ARG A 341 -7.26 -9.07 -8.79
CA ARG A 341 -8.17 -10.10 -8.33
C ARG A 341 -8.30 -10.09 -6.81
N TYR A 342 -7.19 -10.02 -6.08
CA TYR A 342 -7.23 -10.08 -4.62
C TYR A 342 -7.75 -8.80 -3.98
N TYR A 343 -7.49 -7.62 -4.54
CA TYR A 343 -8.16 -6.40 -4.06
C TYR A 343 -9.66 -6.43 -4.28
N THR A 344 -10.13 -7.00 -5.40
CA THR A 344 -11.56 -7.23 -5.64
C THR A 344 -12.17 -8.13 -4.57
N LEU A 345 -11.56 -9.29 -4.30
CA LEU A 345 -12.03 -10.22 -3.27
C LEU A 345 -12.00 -9.61 -1.86
N ILE A 346 -10.93 -8.89 -1.52
CA ILE A 346 -10.79 -8.21 -0.23
C ILE A 346 -11.87 -7.13 -0.07
N ALA A 347 -12.14 -6.36 -1.13
CA ALA A 347 -13.19 -5.36 -1.12
C ALA A 347 -14.56 -5.99 -0.88
N ASP A 348 -14.90 -7.09 -1.57
CA ASP A 348 -16.16 -7.80 -1.35
C ASP A 348 -16.29 -8.27 0.10
N TRP A 349 -15.27 -8.95 0.63
CA TRP A 349 -15.28 -9.44 2.01
C TRP A 349 -15.32 -8.32 3.05
N MET A 350 -14.63 -7.21 2.80
CA MET A 350 -14.64 -6.05 3.68
C MET A 350 -16.03 -5.40 3.70
N ASN A 351 -16.64 -5.24 2.54
CA ASN A 351 -17.97 -4.68 2.38
C ASN A 351 -19.06 -5.57 3.02
N GLU A 352 -18.85 -6.90 3.05
CA GLU A 352 -19.68 -7.87 3.77
C GLU A 352 -19.37 -7.98 5.28
N GLY A 353 -18.26 -7.38 5.75
CA GLY A 353 -17.81 -7.44 7.13
C GLY A 353 -17.06 -8.72 7.53
N SER A 354 -16.73 -9.58 6.56
CA SER A 354 -15.98 -10.84 6.78
C SER A 354 -14.46 -10.68 6.62
N PHE A 355 -13.98 -9.48 6.31
CA PHE A 355 -12.58 -9.08 6.34
C PHE A 355 -12.46 -7.69 6.95
N LYS A 356 -11.47 -7.48 7.82
CA LYS A 356 -11.31 -6.23 8.56
C LYS A 356 -9.94 -5.62 8.32
N GLY A 357 -9.90 -4.30 8.20
CA GLY A 357 -8.66 -3.53 8.29
C GLY A 357 -7.94 -3.73 9.62
N ASN A 358 -6.71 -3.23 9.71
CA ASN A 358 -5.99 -3.19 10.98
C ASN A 358 -6.69 -2.25 11.98
N ASN A 359 -6.44 -2.42 13.27
CA ASN A 359 -6.87 -1.43 14.26
C ASN A 359 -6.23 -0.09 13.95
N VAL A 360 -7.03 0.95 13.91
CA VAL A 360 -6.58 2.28 13.52
C VAL A 360 -6.19 3.10 14.74
N LYS A 361 -5.01 3.73 14.68
CA LYS A 361 -4.62 4.84 15.55
C LYS A 361 -4.52 6.12 14.73
N ILE A 362 -5.49 7.01 14.91
CA ILE A 362 -5.45 8.33 14.29
C ILE A 362 -4.33 9.15 14.92
N VAL A 363 -3.40 9.62 14.11
CA VAL A 363 -2.35 10.56 14.52
C VAL A 363 -2.89 11.99 14.33
N PRO A 364 -2.83 12.86 15.34
CA PRO A 364 -3.30 14.24 15.22
C PRO A 364 -2.52 15.06 14.19
N GLN A 365 -3.10 16.20 13.77
CA GLN A 365 -2.50 17.19 12.86
C GLN A 365 -2.36 16.70 11.41
N GLY A 366 -3.13 15.69 11.00
CA GLY A 366 -3.14 15.20 9.63
C GLY A 366 -1.73 14.94 9.08
N LEU A 367 -1.41 15.54 7.95
CA LEU A 367 -0.09 15.42 7.31
C LEU A 367 1.05 16.00 8.14
N ASN A 368 0.80 17.08 8.90
CA ASN A 368 1.79 17.64 9.85
C ASN A 368 2.12 16.66 10.99
N GLY A 369 1.26 15.65 11.23
CA GLY A 369 1.47 14.57 12.19
C GLY A 369 2.43 13.47 11.73
N VAL A 370 2.74 13.36 10.43
CA VAL A 370 3.48 12.20 9.87
C VAL A 370 4.85 12.01 10.52
N HIS A 371 5.62 13.08 10.68
CA HIS A 371 6.93 13.01 11.33
C HIS A 371 6.83 12.44 12.76
N SER A 372 5.82 12.88 13.52
CA SER A 372 5.59 12.37 14.88
C SER A 372 5.22 10.89 14.89
N GLY A 373 4.44 10.44 13.90
CA GLY A 373 4.09 9.03 13.73
C GLY A 373 5.30 8.15 13.37
N LEU A 374 6.21 8.66 12.52
CA LEU A 374 7.48 7.99 12.21
C LEU A 374 8.34 7.82 13.47
N GLU A 375 8.44 8.84 14.32
CA GLU A 375 9.15 8.74 15.59
C GLU A 375 8.49 7.74 16.55
N LEU A 376 7.16 7.63 16.58
CA LEU A 376 6.47 6.58 17.35
C LEU A 376 6.88 5.17 16.89
N LEU A 377 6.99 4.95 15.58
CA LEU A 377 7.42 3.67 15.03
C LEU A 377 8.88 3.35 15.31
N LYS A 378 9.77 4.32 15.07
CA LYS A 378 11.20 4.19 15.34
C LYS A 378 11.47 3.86 16.81
N ASN A 379 10.65 4.39 17.71
CA ASN A 379 10.70 4.15 19.16
C ASN A 379 9.85 2.94 19.62
N ASN A 380 9.38 2.07 18.70
CA ASN A 380 8.59 0.87 19.02
C ASN A 380 7.36 1.14 19.92
N SER A 381 6.74 2.31 19.76
CA SER A 381 5.65 2.79 20.60
C SER A 381 4.25 2.53 20.00
N VAL A 382 4.18 1.77 18.90
CA VAL A 382 2.95 1.36 18.23
C VAL A 382 2.87 -0.16 18.29
N ASN A 383 1.74 -0.68 18.79
CA ASN A 383 1.57 -2.11 19.05
C ASN A 383 0.18 -2.55 18.61
N GLY A 384 0.09 -3.41 17.59
CA GLY A 384 -1.18 -3.97 17.14
C GLY A 384 -2.15 -2.97 16.51
N GLU A 385 -1.62 -1.80 16.12
CA GLU A 385 -2.35 -0.69 15.51
C GLU A 385 -1.58 -0.22 14.27
N LYS A 386 -2.31 0.35 13.31
CA LYS A 386 -1.74 1.05 12.16
C LYS A 386 -1.97 2.55 12.34
N LEU A 387 -0.92 3.33 12.11
CA LEU A 387 -1.01 4.78 12.17
C LEU A 387 -1.74 5.28 10.93
N VAL A 388 -2.70 6.15 11.15
CA VAL A 388 -3.58 6.68 10.12
C VAL A 388 -3.70 8.20 10.30
N TYR A 389 -3.69 8.93 9.20
CA TYR A 389 -3.72 10.39 9.20
C TYR A 389 -4.94 10.83 8.40
N LYS A 390 -5.78 11.65 9.02
CA LYS A 390 -6.92 12.27 8.34
C LYS A 390 -6.42 13.53 7.66
N ILE A 391 -6.58 13.61 6.35
CA ILE A 391 -6.05 14.73 5.57
C ILE A 391 -6.71 16.05 6.01
N SER A 392 -8.00 16.02 6.34
CA SER A 392 -8.76 17.15 6.88
C SER A 392 -8.23 17.73 8.20
N ASP A 393 -7.39 17.00 8.95
CA ASP A 393 -6.81 17.46 10.21
C ASP A 393 -5.48 18.24 10.03
N THR A 394 -5.06 18.52 8.79
CA THR A 394 -3.76 19.15 8.48
C THR A 394 -3.71 20.67 8.75
N LEU A 395 -4.86 21.33 8.87
CA LEU A 395 -5.02 22.79 8.93
C LEU A 395 -4.33 23.51 10.10
#